data_AF-A0A9R1H1F8-F1
#
_entry.id   AF-A0A9R1H1F8-F1
#
_cell.length_a   1.000
_cell.length_b   1.000
_cell.length_c   1.000
_cell.angle_alpha   90.00
_cell.angle_beta   90.00
_cell.angle_gamma   90.00
#
_symmetry.space_group_name_H-M   'P 1'
#
loop_
_entity.id
_entity.type
_entity.pdbx_description
1 polymer ?
#
loop_
_entity_poly.entity_id
_entity_poly.type
_entity_poly.pdbx_seq_one_letter_code
_entity_poly.pdbx_strand_id
1 'polypeptide(L)'
;MEARGPMPKRTKFTAPPSAHNQQPPPGAGEDEESADRISNLPDAILGEIVSRLPTNQGARTQILAHRWRHIWSSAPLSIDCEGLPADNEVLAGIVSRTVSTHPPPCRRFCVPSCFLGDRASTVDKWLRTPALDNLQELEFWFKPYYRPQPLQQPPPSSMFRFSATLCVATIGNCNLPDSTVQGLHFPLLKQLGLELVSISECSLHSLIASCPALECLLVSHGFGFRCLRINSLTLRSFAVKNYRKGNDQLKELIVENAPCLQRLLHLDFDYGLHISVVSAPKLESIGCLSDGFYISKEDDLSRLVFGSTVIQEK
;
A
#
# COMPACT_ATOMS: atom_id res chain seq x y z
N MET A 1 24.68 -8.90 60.21
CA MET A 1 26.13 -8.65 60.24
C MET A 1 26.77 -10.02 60.30
N GLU A 2 26.95 -10.68 59.15
CA GLU A 2 27.42 -12.06 59.09
C GLU A 2 28.47 -12.27 57.98
N ALA A 3 29.62 -12.73 58.48
CA ALA A 3 30.78 -13.41 57.91
C ALA A 3 30.97 -13.50 56.38
N ARG A 4 32.07 -12.89 55.92
CA ARG A 4 32.78 -13.25 54.68
C ARG A 4 33.70 -14.46 54.95
N GLY A 5 33.47 -15.57 54.27
CA GLY A 5 34.40 -16.72 54.17
C GLY A 5 35.34 -16.60 52.95
N PRO A 6 36.53 -17.24 52.97
CA PRO A 6 37.66 -16.91 52.09
C PRO A 6 37.70 -17.67 50.74
N MET A 7 38.36 -17.07 49.74
CA MET A 7 38.69 -17.65 48.44
C MET A 7 39.77 -18.76 48.52
N PRO A 8 39.67 -19.84 47.73
CA PRO A 8 40.80 -20.73 47.47
C PRO A 8 41.54 -20.40 46.16
N LYS A 9 42.85 -20.71 46.17
CA LYS A 9 43.88 -20.34 45.20
C LYS A 9 43.98 -21.31 44.01
N ARG A 10 44.44 -20.76 42.88
CA ARG A 10 44.88 -21.39 41.61
C ARG A 10 45.65 -22.69 41.77
N THR A 11 45.31 -23.69 40.95
CA THR A 11 46.17 -24.83 40.61
C THR A 11 46.41 -24.88 39.10
N LYS A 12 47.70 -24.96 38.74
CA LYS A 12 48.21 -25.05 37.35
C LYS A 12 47.96 -26.47 36.84
N PHE A 13 47.42 -26.63 35.63
CA PHE A 13 47.40 -27.91 34.93
C PHE A 13 48.47 -27.94 33.83
N THR A 14 49.32 -28.94 33.96
CA THR A 14 50.45 -29.34 33.13
C THR A 14 50.00 -30.03 31.84
N ALA A 15 50.71 -29.79 30.73
CA ALA A 15 50.58 -30.52 29.47
C ALA A 15 51.22 -31.93 29.55
N PRO A 16 50.69 -32.94 28.84
CA PRO A 16 51.41 -34.18 28.56
C PRO A 16 51.91 -34.25 27.10
N PRO A 17 52.95 -35.07 26.80
CA PRO A 17 53.59 -35.13 25.49
C PRO A 17 53.01 -36.21 24.55
N SER A 18 53.16 -35.90 23.26
CA SER A 18 53.16 -36.62 21.98
C SER A 18 52.81 -38.12 21.82
N ALA A 19 52.05 -38.34 20.74
CA ALA A 19 52.18 -39.36 19.67
C ALA A 19 51.36 -40.67 19.73
N HIS A 20 50.29 -40.74 18.93
CA HIS A 20 50.10 -41.84 17.97
C HIS A 20 49.13 -41.50 16.83
N ASN A 21 49.54 -41.86 15.61
CA ASN A 21 48.81 -41.81 14.35
C ASN A 21 47.38 -42.35 14.45
N GLN A 22 46.39 -41.56 14.02
CA GLN A 22 45.13 -42.08 13.46
C GLN A 22 44.70 -41.17 12.29
N GLN A 23 44.60 -41.78 11.11
CA GLN A 23 44.03 -41.18 9.90
C GLN A 23 42.59 -40.72 10.15
N PRO A 24 42.16 -39.56 9.62
CA PRO A 24 40.76 -39.17 9.69
C PRO A 24 39.90 -40.11 8.81
N PRO A 25 38.67 -40.45 9.25
CA PRO A 25 37.78 -41.31 8.49
C PRO A 25 37.36 -40.63 7.17
N PRO A 26 37.25 -41.38 6.06
CA PRO A 26 36.74 -40.88 4.79
C PRO A 26 35.22 -40.83 4.88
N GLY A 27 34.76 -39.73 5.44
CA GLY A 27 33.37 -39.35 5.50
C GLY A 27 33.37 -37.84 5.60
N ALA A 28 33.85 -37.20 4.53
CA ALA A 28 33.52 -35.81 4.29
C ALA A 28 32.00 -35.77 4.28
N GLY A 29 31.42 -35.38 5.40
CA GLY A 29 30.20 -34.62 5.35
C GLY A 29 30.52 -33.52 4.35
N GLU A 30 29.86 -33.59 3.20
CA GLU A 30 29.46 -32.37 2.54
C GLU A 30 28.70 -31.61 3.62
N ASP A 31 29.44 -30.83 4.41
CA ASP A 31 28.96 -29.55 4.81
C ASP A 31 28.57 -28.92 3.47
N GLU A 32 27.31 -29.10 3.07
CA GLU A 32 26.60 -28.11 2.28
C GLU A 32 26.68 -26.84 3.12
N GLU A 33 27.87 -26.23 3.10
CA GLU A 33 28.17 -24.89 3.51
C GLU A 33 27.05 -24.11 2.87
N SER A 34 26.09 -23.70 3.69
CA SER A 34 24.78 -23.22 3.24
C SER A 34 25.05 -22.05 2.32
N ALA A 35 25.18 -22.34 1.02
CA ALA A 35 25.89 -21.45 0.13
C ALA A 35 25.10 -20.16 0.16
N ASP A 36 25.73 -19.06 0.55
CA ASP A 36 25.03 -17.80 0.71
C ASP A 36 24.57 -17.32 -0.68
N ARG A 37 23.40 -17.80 -1.08
CA ARG A 37 22.83 -17.59 -2.42
C ARG A 37 22.50 -16.12 -2.63
N ILE A 38 22.25 -15.38 -1.55
CA ILE A 38 21.94 -13.95 -1.60
C ILE A 38 23.21 -13.15 -1.88
N SER A 39 24.33 -13.50 -1.25
CA SER A 39 25.64 -12.89 -1.55
C SER A 39 26.15 -13.17 -2.97
N ASN A 40 25.62 -14.17 -3.67
CA ASN A 40 25.98 -14.45 -5.06
C ASN A 40 25.13 -13.69 -6.10
N LEU A 41 24.08 -12.97 -5.69
CA LEU A 41 23.25 -12.21 -6.61
C LEU A 41 24.00 -10.98 -7.19
N PRO A 42 23.76 -10.62 -8.47
CA PRO A 42 24.27 -9.38 -9.04
C PRO A 42 23.73 -8.15 -8.32
N ASP A 43 24.53 -7.07 -8.27
CA ASP A 43 24.18 -5.83 -7.58
C ASP A 43 22.86 -5.21 -8.07
N ALA A 44 22.52 -5.38 -9.35
CA ALA A 44 21.24 -4.92 -9.90
C ALA A 44 20.03 -5.60 -9.23
N ILE A 45 20.12 -6.90 -8.95
CA ILE A 45 19.05 -7.66 -8.28
C ILE A 45 18.99 -7.29 -6.80
N LEU A 46 20.15 -7.11 -6.16
CA LEU A 46 20.22 -6.67 -4.77
C LEU A 46 19.65 -5.25 -4.61
N GLY A 47 19.92 -4.35 -5.56
CA GLY A 47 19.34 -3.02 -5.63
C GLY A 47 17.82 -3.07 -5.74
N GLU A 48 17.28 -3.95 -6.60
CA GLU A 48 15.83 -4.16 -6.71
C GLU A 48 15.23 -4.68 -5.39
N ILE A 49 15.87 -5.64 -4.72
CA ILE A 49 15.45 -6.13 -3.40
C ILE A 49 15.41 -4.99 -2.39
N VAL A 50 16.50 -4.24 -2.29
CA VAL A 50 16.62 -3.11 -1.36
C VAL A 50 15.57 -2.04 -1.64
N SER A 51 15.28 -1.75 -2.92
CA SER A 51 14.27 -0.75 -3.31
C SER A 51 12.84 -1.10 -2.91
N ARG A 52 12.58 -2.38 -2.61
CA ARG A 52 11.28 -2.88 -2.15
C ARG A 52 11.15 -2.91 -0.63
N LEU A 53 12.25 -2.73 0.10
CA LEU A 53 12.25 -2.73 1.55
C LEU A 53 11.87 -1.33 2.07
N PRO A 54 11.06 -1.24 3.14
CA PRO A 54 10.91 0.01 3.88
C PRO A 54 12.27 0.58 4.30
N THR A 55 12.39 1.91 4.32
CA THR A 55 13.67 2.59 4.54
C THR A 55 14.46 2.06 5.75
N ASN A 56 13.78 1.77 6.87
CA ASN A 56 14.41 1.23 8.08
C ASN A 56 14.96 -0.19 7.90
N GLN A 57 14.29 -1.05 7.12
CA GLN A 57 14.76 -2.40 6.83
C GLN A 57 15.86 -2.40 5.77
N GLY A 58 15.71 -1.55 4.75
CA GLY A 58 16.75 -1.35 3.75
C GLY A 58 18.06 -0.86 4.37
N ALA A 59 18.01 0.12 5.30
CA ALA A 59 19.18 0.56 6.05
C ALA A 59 19.82 -0.57 6.90
N ARG A 60 19.03 -1.51 7.42
CA ARG A 60 19.56 -2.69 8.14
C ARG A 60 20.28 -3.67 7.23
N THR A 61 20.00 -3.71 5.93
CA THR A 61 20.75 -4.60 5.02
C THR A 61 22.25 -4.28 4.96
N GLN A 62 22.64 -3.05 5.33
CA GLN A 62 24.03 -2.62 5.41
C GLN A 62 24.93 -3.44 6.35
N ILE A 63 24.34 -4.18 7.30
CA ILE A 63 25.09 -5.05 8.22
C ILE A 63 25.33 -6.45 7.65
N LEU A 64 24.67 -6.83 6.54
CA LEU A 64 24.79 -8.16 5.95
C LEU A 64 26.15 -8.38 5.29
N ALA A 65 26.64 -7.40 4.52
CA ALA A 65 28.01 -7.36 4.01
C ALA A 65 28.40 -5.94 3.62
N HIS A 66 29.69 -5.69 3.44
CA HIS A 66 30.21 -4.39 2.96
C HIS A 66 29.56 -3.98 1.62
N ARG A 67 29.20 -4.95 0.78
CA ARG A 67 28.56 -4.72 -0.53
C ARG A 67 27.19 -4.03 -0.40
N TRP A 68 26.41 -4.42 0.60
CA TRP A 68 25.06 -3.87 0.82
C TRP A 68 25.05 -2.38 1.19
N ARG A 69 26.17 -1.86 1.72
CA ARG A 69 26.29 -0.43 2.03
C ARG A 69 26.21 0.44 0.78
N HIS A 70 26.94 0.09 -0.27
CA HIS A 70 26.87 0.85 -1.52
C HIS A 70 25.59 0.57 -2.29
N ILE A 71 25.07 -0.66 -2.26
CA ILE A 71 23.78 -0.98 -2.87
C ILE A 71 22.68 -0.14 -2.24
N TRP A 72 22.63 -0.03 -0.91
CA TRP A 72 21.70 0.85 -0.21
C TRP A 72 21.84 2.32 -0.63
N SER A 73 23.08 2.81 -0.78
CA SER A 73 23.32 4.20 -1.17
C SER A 73 22.94 4.51 -2.62
N SER A 74 22.85 3.52 -3.49
CA SER A 74 22.54 3.68 -4.92
C SER A 74 21.14 3.20 -5.32
N ALA A 75 20.45 2.46 -4.45
CA ALA A 75 19.13 1.93 -4.72
C ALA A 75 18.03 2.99 -4.52
N PRO A 76 16.94 2.93 -5.28
CA PRO A 76 15.80 3.80 -5.06
C PRO A 76 15.22 3.62 -3.65
N LEU A 77 14.94 4.71 -2.94
CA LEU A 77 14.38 4.65 -1.59
C LEU A 77 12.87 4.36 -1.60
N SER A 78 12.41 3.73 -0.52
CA SER A 78 10.99 3.52 -0.20
C SER A 78 10.68 4.16 1.15
N ILE A 79 10.04 5.33 1.12
CA ILE A 79 9.57 6.00 2.32
C ILE A 79 8.24 5.36 2.69
N ASP A 80 8.26 4.51 3.71
CA ASP A 80 7.09 3.80 4.18
C ASP A 80 6.90 4.02 5.68
N CYS A 81 5.83 4.72 6.01
CA CYS A 81 5.43 4.98 7.39
C CYS A 81 4.33 4.04 7.88
N GLU A 82 3.82 3.13 7.03
CA GLU A 82 2.80 2.17 7.39
C GLU A 82 3.33 1.20 8.46
N GLY A 83 2.55 0.99 9.53
CA GLY A 83 2.93 0.09 10.62
C GLY A 83 4.00 0.59 11.60
N LEU A 84 4.54 1.81 11.43
CA LEU A 84 5.42 2.41 12.44
C LEU A 84 4.63 2.85 13.68
N PRO A 85 4.95 2.36 14.90
CA PRO A 85 4.27 2.72 16.13
C PRO A 85 4.76 4.07 16.67
N ALA A 86 4.70 5.10 15.82
CA ALA A 86 5.15 6.44 16.12
C ALA A 86 3.99 7.44 15.99
N ASP A 87 4.07 8.52 16.77
CA ASP A 87 3.15 9.63 16.59
C ASP A 87 3.37 10.32 15.24
N ASN A 88 2.39 11.14 14.85
CA ASN A 88 2.39 11.84 13.57
C ASN A 88 3.51 12.91 13.48
N GLU A 89 4.00 13.45 14.60
CA GLU A 89 5.08 14.44 14.62
C GLU A 89 6.44 13.79 14.30
N VAL A 90 6.74 12.68 14.97
CA VAL A 90 7.94 11.88 14.77
C VAL A 90 7.98 11.35 13.35
N LEU A 91 6.86 10.83 12.83
CA LEU A 91 6.76 10.40 11.44
C LEU A 91 7.07 11.54 10.46
N ALA A 92 6.48 12.72 10.66
CA ALA A 92 6.76 13.88 9.81
C ALA A 92 8.23 14.32 9.87
N GLY A 93 8.86 14.24 11.05
CA GLY A 93 10.29 14.49 11.24
C GLY A 93 11.17 13.49 10.48
N ILE A 94 10.82 12.20 10.53
CA ILE A 94 11.53 11.13 9.80
C ILE A 94 11.41 11.35 8.29
N VAL A 95 10.21 11.63 7.77
CA VAL A 95 10.00 11.88 6.34
C VAL A 95 10.80 13.11 5.89
N SER A 96 10.73 14.21 6.62
CA SER A 96 11.47 15.44 6.31
C SER A 96 12.97 15.22 6.26
N ARG A 97 13.52 14.47 7.23
CA ARG A 97 14.94 14.13 7.25
C ARG A 97 15.29 13.25 6.06
N THR A 98 14.52 12.19 5.81
CA THR A 98 14.78 11.21 4.75
C THR A 98 14.78 11.87 3.36
N VAL A 99 13.77 12.69 3.08
CA VAL A 99 13.66 13.44 1.81
C VAL A 99 14.80 14.44 1.62
N SER A 100 15.39 14.94 2.71
CA SER A 100 16.47 15.94 2.65
C SER A 100 17.87 15.31 2.62
N THR A 101 18.08 14.15 3.27
CA THR A 101 19.40 13.56 3.44
C THR A 101 19.79 12.59 2.34
N HIS A 102 18.82 12.04 1.61
CA HIS A 102 19.08 11.00 0.64
C HIS A 102 19.09 11.51 -0.80
N PRO A 103 20.09 11.11 -1.61
CA PRO A 103 20.09 11.36 -3.04
C PRO A 103 18.90 10.66 -3.74
N PRO A 104 18.34 11.25 -4.82
CA PRO A 104 17.37 10.57 -5.69
C PRO A 104 17.96 9.28 -6.28
N PRO A 105 17.14 8.30 -6.68
CA PRO A 105 15.67 8.35 -6.82
C PRO A 105 14.87 7.74 -5.65
N CYS A 106 13.63 8.16 -5.45
CA CYS A 106 12.66 7.50 -4.55
C CYS A 106 11.59 6.80 -5.38
N ARG A 107 11.30 5.54 -5.07
CA ARG A 107 10.33 4.71 -5.80
C ARG A 107 8.94 4.74 -5.17
N ARG A 108 8.86 4.71 -3.83
CA ARG A 108 7.61 4.66 -3.06
C ARG A 108 7.56 5.73 -1.98
N PHE A 109 6.42 6.40 -1.88
CA PHE A 109 6.10 7.36 -0.84
C PHE A 109 4.76 7.00 -0.20
N CYS A 110 4.80 6.54 1.04
CA CYS A 110 3.67 6.04 1.81
C CYS A 110 3.60 6.74 3.17
N VAL A 111 2.57 7.57 3.39
CA VAL A 111 2.38 8.37 4.61
C VAL A 111 0.90 8.43 5.02
N PRO A 112 0.58 8.73 6.29
CA PRO A 112 -0.81 8.86 6.72
C PRO A 112 -1.55 9.99 5.98
N SER A 113 -2.80 9.73 5.56
CA SER A 113 -3.63 10.73 4.86
C SER A 113 -4.02 11.94 5.72
N CYS A 114 -3.95 11.85 7.05
CA CYS A 114 -4.15 13.00 7.93
C CYS A 114 -3.10 14.10 7.73
N PHE A 115 -1.92 13.78 7.17
CA PHE A 115 -0.90 14.77 6.86
C PHE A 115 -1.35 15.77 5.79
N LEU A 116 -2.27 15.38 4.90
CA LEU A 116 -2.84 16.28 3.90
C LEU A 116 -3.68 17.40 4.54
N GLY A 117 -4.19 17.20 5.75
CA GLY A 117 -4.94 18.23 6.50
C GLY A 117 -4.08 18.92 7.54
N ASP A 118 -3.43 18.15 8.40
CA ASP A 118 -2.67 18.68 9.54
C ASP A 118 -1.38 19.37 9.10
N ARG A 119 -0.83 18.99 7.94
CA ARG A 119 0.51 19.42 7.46
C ARG A 119 0.58 19.64 5.95
N ALA A 120 -0.48 20.14 5.34
CA ALA A 120 -0.58 20.33 3.88
C ALA A 120 0.66 20.99 3.27
N SER A 121 1.17 22.06 3.89
CA SER A 121 2.35 22.80 3.43
C SER A 121 3.66 22.00 3.53
N THR A 122 3.76 21.09 4.49
CA THR A 122 4.94 20.23 4.66
C THR A 122 4.91 19.10 3.63
N VAL A 123 3.73 18.50 3.42
CA VAL A 123 3.53 17.51 2.35
C VAL A 123 3.83 18.10 0.98
N ASP A 124 3.32 19.30 0.68
CA ASP A 124 3.60 19.98 -0.59
C ASP A 124 5.11 20.23 -0.78
N LYS A 125 5.85 20.58 0.28
CA LYS A 125 7.31 20.70 0.22
C LYS A 125 7.98 19.38 -0.09
N TRP A 126 7.58 18.28 0.56
CA TRP A 126 8.16 16.96 0.29
C TRP A 126 7.93 16.53 -1.15
N LEU A 127 6.70 16.70 -1.67
CA LEU A 127 6.32 16.34 -3.03
C LEU A 127 7.06 17.15 -4.11
N ARG A 128 7.54 18.36 -3.79
CA ARG A 128 8.36 19.18 -4.70
C ARG A 128 9.84 18.83 -4.70
N THR A 129 10.31 18.02 -3.76
CA THR A 129 11.73 17.68 -3.68
C THR A 129 12.16 16.81 -4.86
N PRO A 130 13.35 17.03 -5.44
CA PRO A 130 13.90 16.19 -6.52
C PRO A 130 14.07 14.71 -6.12
N ALA A 131 14.15 14.42 -4.82
CA ALA A 131 14.24 13.06 -4.30
C ALA A 131 13.06 12.18 -4.70
N LEU A 132 11.87 12.78 -4.90
CA LEU A 132 10.65 12.05 -5.30
C LEU A 132 10.43 12.04 -6.82
N ASP A 133 11.41 12.48 -7.62
CA ASP A 133 11.27 12.48 -9.07
C ASP A 133 11.09 11.05 -9.60
N ASN A 134 10.17 10.89 -10.55
CA ASN A 134 9.79 9.59 -11.14
C ASN A 134 9.21 8.58 -10.14
N LEU A 135 8.51 9.07 -9.11
CA LEU A 135 7.79 8.24 -8.15
C LEU A 135 6.86 7.24 -8.87
N GLN A 136 6.90 5.99 -8.45
CA GLN A 136 6.07 4.91 -9.01
C GLN A 136 4.90 4.55 -8.09
N GLU A 137 5.08 4.72 -6.78
CA GLU A 137 4.09 4.31 -5.78
C GLU A 137 3.83 5.49 -4.82
N LEU A 138 2.61 6.01 -4.81
CA LEU A 138 2.20 7.14 -3.98
C LEU A 138 0.97 6.79 -3.15
N GLU A 139 1.12 6.68 -1.84
CA GLU A 139 0.05 6.16 -0.98
C GLU A 139 -0.18 7.06 0.23
N PHE A 140 -1.42 7.54 0.34
CA PHE A 140 -1.93 8.22 1.52
C PHE A 140 -2.97 7.35 2.21
N TRP A 141 -2.52 6.50 3.14
CA TRP A 141 -3.38 5.53 3.82
C TRP A 141 -4.17 6.17 4.97
N PHE A 142 -5.41 5.70 5.14
CA PHE A 142 -6.31 6.20 6.17
C PHE A 142 -6.11 5.52 7.53
N LYS A 143 -5.98 6.33 8.61
CA LYS A 143 -6.05 5.85 10.00
C LYS A 143 -7.50 5.96 10.52
N PRO A 144 -8.17 4.85 10.88
CA PRO A 144 -9.59 4.82 11.26
C PRO A 144 -10.00 5.71 12.43
N TYR A 145 -9.05 6.14 13.26
CA TYR A 145 -9.32 6.85 14.51
C TYR A 145 -9.53 8.37 14.34
N TYR A 146 -9.44 8.91 13.13
CA TYR A 146 -9.53 10.35 12.86
C TYR A 146 -10.61 10.68 11.82
N ARG A 147 -11.52 11.58 12.23
CA ARG A 147 -12.62 12.26 11.52
C ARG A 147 -13.55 11.41 10.61
N PRO A 148 -14.88 11.53 10.77
CA PRO A 148 -15.85 10.79 9.95
C PRO A 148 -16.11 11.39 8.56
N GLN A 149 -15.44 12.50 8.19
CA GLN A 149 -15.71 13.25 6.95
C GLN A 149 -14.39 13.61 6.24
N PRO A 150 -14.35 13.60 4.89
CA PRO A 150 -13.19 14.02 4.11
C PRO A 150 -12.78 15.46 4.45
N LEU A 151 -11.49 15.77 4.25
CA LEU A 151 -11.06 17.17 4.26
C LEU A 151 -11.79 17.93 3.14
N GLN A 152 -12.28 19.13 3.46
CA GLN A 152 -12.88 20.01 2.44
C GLN A 152 -11.85 20.61 1.47
N GLN A 153 -10.57 20.54 1.84
CA GLN A 153 -9.50 21.09 1.02
C GLN A 153 -9.11 20.12 -0.10
N PRO A 154 -8.78 20.65 -1.29
CA PRO A 154 -8.21 19.83 -2.34
C PRO A 154 -6.79 19.37 -1.98
N PRO A 155 -6.35 18.22 -2.52
CA PRO A 155 -4.97 17.79 -2.36
C PRO A 155 -4.02 18.80 -3.03
N PRO A 156 -2.77 18.90 -2.55
CA PRO A 156 -1.78 19.79 -3.14
C PRO A 156 -1.49 19.38 -4.58
N SER A 157 -1.41 20.34 -5.51
CA SER A 157 -1.18 20.06 -6.95
C SER A 157 0.13 19.31 -7.21
N SER A 158 1.11 19.44 -6.32
CA SER A 158 2.38 18.69 -6.36
C SER A 158 2.18 17.17 -6.29
N MET A 159 1.06 16.69 -5.74
CA MET A 159 0.70 15.28 -5.69
C MET A 159 0.55 14.66 -7.08
N PHE A 160 0.12 15.46 -8.06
CA PHE A 160 -0.19 14.98 -9.41
C PHE A 160 0.97 15.15 -10.40
N ARG A 161 2.11 15.71 -10.00
CA ARG A 161 3.27 15.89 -10.90
C ARG A 161 3.84 14.56 -11.43
N PHE A 162 3.55 13.47 -10.73
CA PHE A 162 4.06 12.12 -11.03
C PHE A 162 3.07 11.28 -11.87
N SER A 163 1.99 11.90 -12.39
CA SER A 163 0.92 11.17 -13.08
C SER A 163 1.40 10.25 -14.21
N ALA A 164 2.45 10.66 -14.94
CA ALA A 164 3.04 9.88 -16.02
C ALA A 164 3.85 8.65 -15.55
N THR A 165 4.32 8.62 -14.31
CA THR A 165 5.23 7.58 -13.78
C THR A 165 4.58 6.65 -12.76
N LEU A 166 3.44 7.05 -12.18
CA LEU A 166 2.76 6.29 -11.14
C LEU A 166 2.18 4.99 -11.67
N CYS A 167 2.50 3.90 -10.97
CA CYS A 167 1.98 2.54 -11.14
C CYS A 167 0.96 2.19 -10.04
N VAL A 168 1.13 2.75 -8.84
CA VAL A 168 0.24 2.57 -7.69
C VAL A 168 -0.04 3.94 -7.07
N ALA A 169 -1.31 4.25 -6.84
CA ALA A 169 -1.73 5.49 -6.21
C ALA A 169 -2.88 5.25 -5.24
N THR A 170 -2.73 5.67 -3.99
CA THR A 170 -3.83 5.76 -3.02
C THR A 170 -4.00 7.21 -2.63
N ILE A 171 -5.13 7.79 -3.03
CA ILE A 171 -5.53 9.15 -2.70
C ILE A 171 -6.48 9.09 -1.51
N GLY A 172 -6.10 9.75 -0.43
CA GLY A 172 -6.80 9.64 0.85
C GLY A 172 -7.26 10.98 1.42
N ASN A 173 -8.41 11.01 2.09
CA ASN A 173 -8.86 12.07 3.00
C ASN A 173 -8.89 13.47 2.36
N CYS A 174 -9.46 13.64 1.16
CA CYS A 174 -9.50 14.93 0.48
C CYS A 174 -10.76 15.13 -0.38
N ASN A 175 -10.99 16.37 -0.80
CA ASN A 175 -11.98 16.70 -1.81
C ASN A 175 -11.31 16.81 -3.18
N LEU A 176 -11.74 16.03 -4.17
CA LEU A 176 -11.24 16.08 -5.55
C LEU A 176 -12.23 16.89 -6.42
N PRO A 177 -12.00 18.19 -6.63
CA PRO A 177 -12.86 19.00 -7.48
C PRO A 177 -12.68 18.64 -8.95
N ASP A 178 -13.72 18.84 -9.75
CA ASP A 178 -13.75 18.47 -11.16
C ASP A 178 -12.60 19.08 -11.98
N SER A 179 -12.22 20.32 -11.66
CA SER A 179 -11.11 21.03 -12.30
C SER A 179 -9.76 20.34 -12.10
N THR A 180 -9.56 19.66 -10.96
CA THR A 180 -8.33 18.90 -10.70
C THR A 180 -8.31 17.64 -11.54
N VAL A 181 -9.44 16.94 -11.66
CA VAL A 181 -9.53 15.64 -12.33
C VAL A 181 -9.43 15.75 -13.85
N GLN A 182 -9.97 16.80 -14.46
CA GLN A 182 -9.95 17.01 -15.92
C GLN A 182 -8.54 17.02 -16.53
N GLY A 183 -7.52 17.42 -15.76
CA GLY A 183 -6.12 17.44 -16.21
C GLY A 183 -5.33 16.16 -15.88
N LEU A 184 -5.94 15.18 -15.19
CA LEU A 184 -5.23 13.99 -14.76
C LEU A 184 -5.25 12.90 -15.82
N HIS A 185 -4.06 12.39 -16.11
CA HIS A 185 -3.87 11.25 -16.99
C HIS A 185 -2.80 10.33 -16.41
N PHE A 186 -3.15 9.07 -16.18
CA PHE A 186 -2.30 8.09 -15.50
C PHE A 186 -2.04 6.88 -16.40
N PRO A 187 -1.11 6.98 -17.37
CA PRO A 187 -0.94 5.97 -18.41
C PRO A 187 -0.44 4.62 -17.89
N LEU A 188 0.31 4.61 -16.79
CA LEU A 188 0.96 3.41 -16.24
C LEU A 188 0.29 2.87 -14.98
N LEU A 189 -0.77 3.54 -14.50
CA LEU A 189 -1.37 3.24 -13.21
C LEU A 189 -2.16 1.94 -13.26
N LYS A 190 -1.70 0.97 -12.46
CA LYS A 190 -2.30 -0.35 -12.34
C LYS A 190 -3.20 -0.47 -11.13
N GLN A 191 -2.92 0.29 -10.07
CA GLN A 191 -3.69 0.23 -8.83
C GLN A 191 -4.07 1.64 -8.40
N LEU A 192 -5.37 1.86 -8.22
CA LEU A 192 -5.93 3.11 -7.73
C LEU A 192 -6.77 2.84 -6.48
N GLY A 193 -6.39 3.46 -5.36
CA GLY A 193 -7.18 3.53 -4.13
C GLY A 193 -7.72 4.93 -3.92
N LEU A 194 -9.01 5.04 -3.62
CA LEU A 194 -9.67 6.26 -3.15
C LEU A 194 -10.18 5.98 -1.74
N GLU A 195 -9.60 6.62 -0.73
CA GLU A 195 -9.94 6.40 0.68
C GLU A 195 -10.44 7.67 1.35
N LEU A 196 -11.68 7.70 1.85
CA LEU A 196 -12.27 8.89 2.47
C LEU A 196 -12.19 10.12 1.53
N VAL A 197 -12.61 9.96 0.27
CA VAL A 197 -12.53 10.99 -0.77
C VAL A 197 -13.91 11.50 -1.15
N SER A 198 -14.06 12.82 -1.27
CA SER A 198 -15.22 13.47 -1.87
C SER A 198 -14.94 13.76 -3.35
N ILE A 199 -15.75 13.20 -4.26
CA ILE A 199 -15.60 13.34 -5.72
C ILE A 199 -16.97 13.27 -6.38
N SER A 200 -17.20 14.06 -7.44
CA SER A 200 -18.44 13.96 -8.21
C SER A 200 -18.49 12.67 -9.04
N GLU A 201 -19.71 12.20 -9.36
CA GLU A 201 -19.90 11.02 -10.22
C GLU A 201 -19.18 11.15 -11.57
N CYS A 202 -19.33 12.29 -12.24
CA CYS A 202 -18.68 12.57 -13.53
C CYS A 202 -17.16 12.53 -13.42
N SER A 203 -16.59 13.12 -12.36
CA SER A 203 -15.14 13.14 -12.15
C SER A 203 -14.61 11.75 -11.81
N LEU A 204 -15.33 10.95 -11.04
CA LEU A 204 -14.93 9.57 -10.77
C LEU A 204 -14.85 8.74 -12.05
N HIS A 205 -15.85 8.85 -12.94
CA HIS A 205 -15.83 8.14 -14.22
C HIS A 205 -14.70 8.65 -15.12
N SER A 206 -14.48 9.98 -15.18
CA SER A 206 -13.38 10.56 -15.93
C SER A 206 -12.02 10.09 -15.41
N LEU A 207 -11.84 10.00 -14.09
CA LEU A 207 -10.60 9.53 -13.47
C LEU A 207 -10.30 8.08 -13.83
N ILE A 208 -11.32 7.21 -13.78
CA ILE A 208 -11.18 5.79 -14.16
C ILE A 208 -10.86 5.68 -15.65
N ALA A 209 -11.52 6.46 -16.51
CA ALA A 209 -11.26 6.48 -17.95
C ALA A 209 -9.85 6.98 -18.30
N SER A 210 -9.29 7.88 -17.48
CA SER A 210 -7.90 8.37 -17.60
C SER A 210 -6.82 7.38 -17.17
N CYS A 211 -7.18 6.15 -16.76
CA CYS A 211 -6.27 5.11 -16.30
C CYS A 211 -6.34 3.86 -17.21
N PRO A 212 -5.70 3.85 -18.40
CA PRO A 212 -5.84 2.76 -19.37
C PRO A 212 -5.27 1.42 -18.88
N ALA A 213 -4.26 1.44 -18.01
CA ALA A 213 -3.59 0.25 -17.47
C ALA A 213 -4.19 -0.26 -16.14
N LEU A 214 -5.34 0.28 -15.70
CA LEU A 214 -5.87 0.02 -14.36
C LEU A 214 -6.34 -1.45 -14.19
N GLU A 215 -5.73 -2.15 -13.25
CA GLU A 215 -6.05 -3.54 -12.91
C GLU A 215 -6.83 -3.67 -11.60
N CYS A 216 -6.56 -2.80 -10.62
CA CYS A 216 -7.21 -2.81 -9.31
C CYS A 216 -7.76 -1.43 -8.96
N LEU A 217 -9.03 -1.37 -8.59
CA LEU A 217 -9.69 -0.16 -8.10
C LEU A 217 -10.29 -0.43 -6.71
N LEU A 218 -9.89 0.37 -5.73
CA LEU A 218 -10.47 0.38 -4.39
C LEU A 218 -11.15 1.72 -4.15
N VAL A 219 -12.42 1.69 -3.74
CA VAL A 219 -13.18 2.86 -3.31
C VAL A 219 -13.64 2.62 -1.88
N SER A 220 -12.95 3.22 -0.92
CA SER A 220 -13.27 3.11 0.51
C SER A 220 -13.75 4.44 1.05
N HIS A 221 -14.96 4.47 1.61
CA HIS A 221 -15.59 5.64 2.20
C HIS A 221 -15.68 6.83 1.21
N GLY A 222 -16.11 6.59 -0.02
CA GLY A 222 -16.31 7.63 -1.04
C GLY A 222 -17.60 8.44 -0.81
N PHE A 223 -17.57 9.73 -1.15
CA PHE A 223 -18.70 10.65 -1.07
C PHE A 223 -18.90 11.41 -2.38
N GLY A 224 -20.13 11.85 -2.65
CA GLY A 224 -20.45 12.73 -3.79
C GLY A 224 -20.94 12.00 -5.04
N PHE A 225 -21.10 10.67 -4.96
CA PHE A 225 -21.64 9.83 -6.03
C PHE A 225 -22.51 8.72 -5.44
N ARG A 226 -23.63 8.43 -6.10
CA ARG A 226 -24.56 7.35 -5.70
C ARG A 226 -24.58 6.20 -6.69
N CYS A 227 -24.21 6.46 -7.95
CA CYS A 227 -24.12 5.47 -9.01
C CYS A 227 -22.67 5.42 -9.54
N LEU A 228 -22.10 4.22 -9.68
CA LEU A 228 -20.80 4.03 -10.32
C LEU A 228 -20.95 3.08 -11.51
N ARG A 229 -20.58 3.57 -12.69
CA ARG A 229 -20.54 2.77 -13.92
C ARG A 229 -19.10 2.34 -14.21
N ILE A 230 -18.87 1.04 -14.28
CA ILE A 230 -17.57 0.47 -14.64
C ILE A 230 -17.60 0.08 -16.12
N ASN A 231 -16.81 0.80 -16.90
CA ASN A 231 -16.50 0.48 -18.29
C ASN A 231 -14.97 0.49 -18.45
N SER A 232 -14.35 -0.66 -18.19
CA SER A 232 -12.90 -0.81 -18.23
C SER A 232 -12.51 -2.17 -18.76
N LEU A 233 -11.65 -2.17 -19.78
CA LEU A 233 -11.19 -3.40 -20.45
C LEU A 233 -10.04 -4.09 -19.73
N THR A 234 -9.40 -3.41 -18.77
CA THR A 234 -8.20 -3.86 -18.07
C THR A 234 -8.45 -4.21 -16.61
N LEU A 235 -9.53 -3.69 -16.01
CA LEU A 235 -9.84 -3.89 -14.60
C LEU A 235 -10.06 -5.37 -14.28
N ARG A 236 -9.33 -5.88 -13.29
CA ARG A 236 -9.37 -7.27 -12.80
C ARG A 236 -10.03 -7.38 -11.44
N SER A 237 -9.85 -6.37 -10.59
CA SER A 237 -10.36 -6.36 -9.23
C SER A 237 -11.00 -5.01 -8.93
N PHE A 238 -12.23 -5.03 -8.46
CA PHE A 238 -12.92 -3.87 -7.91
C PHE A 238 -13.27 -4.16 -6.45
N ALA A 239 -13.01 -3.21 -5.56
CA ALA A 239 -13.42 -3.30 -4.17
C ALA A 239 -14.08 -2.00 -3.72
N VAL A 240 -15.17 -2.11 -2.97
CA VAL A 240 -15.89 -0.96 -2.42
C VAL A 240 -16.24 -1.16 -0.96
N LYS A 241 -16.11 -0.09 -0.17
CA LYS A 241 -16.48 -0.04 1.24
C LYS A 241 -17.18 1.28 1.52
N ASN A 242 -18.38 1.24 2.11
CA ASN A 242 -19.12 2.44 2.48
C ASN A 242 -18.83 2.85 3.94
N TYR A 243 -19.28 4.04 4.35
CA TYR A 243 -19.09 4.56 5.73
C TYR A 243 -20.43 4.61 6.46
N ARG A 244 -20.47 4.15 7.71
CA ARG A 244 -21.69 3.94 8.51
C ARG A 244 -22.68 5.10 8.74
N LYS A 245 -22.46 6.31 8.20
CA LYS A 245 -23.30 7.49 8.50
C LYS A 245 -23.47 8.48 7.33
N GLY A 246 -23.16 8.10 6.08
CA GLY A 246 -23.24 9.03 4.95
C GLY A 246 -24.48 8.83 4.08
N ASN A 247 -25.24 9.90 3.83
CA ASN A 247 -26.42 9.86 2.94
C ASN A 247 -26.06 9.91 1.44
N ASP A 248 -24.84 10.33 1.10
CA ASP A 248 -24.36 10.56 -0.28
C ASP A 248 -23.28 9.55 -0.68
N GLN A 249 -23.55 8.28 -0.40
CA GLN A 249 -22.66 7.15 -0.69
C GLN A 249 -23.16 6.32 -1.86
N LEU A 250 -22.29 5.43 -2.32
CA LEU A 250 -22.58 4.51 -3.42
C LEU A 250 -23.74 3.59 -3.04
N LYS A 251 -24.84 3.67 -3.79
CA LYS A 251 -26.00 2.79 -3.67
C LYS A 251 -26.09 1.82 -4.84
N GLU A 252 -25.62 2.23 -6.01
CA GLU A 252 -25.74 1.47 -7.24
C GLU A 252 -24.40 1.34 -7.96
N LEU A 253 -24.03 0.12 -8.30
CA LEU A 253 -22.84 -0.24 -9.06
C LEU A 253 -23.25 -0.95 -10.33
N ILE A 254 -22.96 -0.37 -11.49
CA ILE A 254 -23.29 -0.93 -12.79
C ILE A 254 -22.01 -1.31 -13.51
N VAL A 255 -21.80 -2.60 -13.74
CA VAL A 255 -20.69 -3.12 -14.56
C VAL A 255 -21.20 -3.26 -16.00
N GLU A 256 -21.00 -2.22 -16.81
CA GLU A 256 -21.48 -2.16 -18.19
C GLU A 256 -20.66 -3.06 -19.11
N ASN A 257 -19.34 -2.91 -19.05
CA ASN A 257 -18.41 -3.66 -19.89
C ASN A 257 -17.05 -3.80 -19.20
N ALA A 258 -16.81 -4.97 -18.61
CA ALA A 258 -15.56 -5.27 -17.93
C ALA A 258 -15.09 -6.71 -18.22
N PRO A 259 -14.55 -6.98 -19.43
CA PRO A 259 -14.20 -8.34 -19.88
C PRO A 259 -13.10 -9.03 -19.07
N CYS A 260 -12.26 -8.26 -18.37
CA CYS A 260 -11.17 -8.78 -17.56
C CYS A 260 -11.48 -8.84 -16.06
N LEU A 261 -12.67 -8.39 -15.64
CA LEU A 261 -13.03 -8.31 -14.23
C LEU A 261 -13.21 -9.71 -13.65
N GLN A 262 -12.42 -10.03 -12.63
CA GLN A 262 -12.40 -11.33 -11.95
C GLN A 262 -13.00 -11.26 -10.55
N ARG A 263 -12.77 -10.14 -9.84
CA ARG A 263 -13.16 -9.99 -8.45
C ARG A 263 -13.93 -8.68 -8.24
N LEU A 264 -15.10 -8.78 -7.63
CA LEU A 264 -15.91 -7.64 -7.24
C LEU A 264 -16.23 -7.75 -5.75
N LEU A 265 -15.55 -6.99 -4.92
CA LEU A 265 -15.58 -7.15 -3.46
C LEU A 265 -16.35 -5.99 -2.82
N HIS A 266 -17.49 -6.30 -2.20
CA HIS A 266 -18.11 -5.38 -1.27
C HIS A 266 -17.61 -5.72 0.14
N LEU A 267 -16.94 -4.75 0.77
CA LEU A 267 -16.21 -4.91 2.04
C LEU A 267 -16.99 -4.38 3.25
N ASP A 268 -18.25 -4.01 3.05
CA ASP A 268 -19.16 -3.55 4.11
C ASP A 268 -20.24 -4.60 4.34
N PHE A 269 -20.72 -4.67 5.58
CA PHE A 269 -21.78 -5.57 6.02
C PHE A 269 -23.06 -4.82 6.41
N ASP A 270 -22.98 -3.50 6.56
CA ASP A 270 -24.03 -2.72 7.20
C ASP A 270 -25.00 -2.05 6.19
N TYR A 271 -24.71 -2.09 4.88
CA TYR A 271 -25.49 -1.40 3.84
C TYR A 271 -25.74 -2.25 2.61
N GLY A 272 -26.96 -2.17 2.07
CA GLY A 272 -27.28 -2.70 0.76
C GLY A 272 -26.54 -1.98 -0.35
N LEU A 273 -25.95 -2.76 -1.24
CA LEU A 273 -25.40 -2.28 -2.50
C LEU A 273 -26.16 -2.95 -3.65
N HIS A 274 -26.76 -2.14 -4.53
CA HIS A 274 -27.36 -2.64 -5.76
C HIS A 274 -26.28 -2.81 -6.83
N ILE A 275 -25.99 -4.05 -7.21
CA ILE A 275 -24.97 -4.39 -8.20
C ILE A 275 -25.67 -4.92 -9.44
N SER A 276 -25.48 -4.26 -10.59
CA SER A 276 -25.97 -4.71 -11.89
C SER A 276 -24.79 -5.00 -12.81
N VAL A 277 -24.63 -6.26 -13.21
CA VAL A 277 -23.58 -6.72 -14.12
C VAL A 277 -24.21 -7.00 -15.48
N VAL A 278 -23.91 -6.14 -16.45
CA VAL A 278 -24.33 -6.29 -17.85
C VAL A 278 -23.37 -7.23 -18.57
N SER A 279 -22.06 -6.99 -18.48
CA SER A 279 -21.04 -7.81 -19.13
C SER A 279 -19.74 -7.85 -18.31
N ALA A 280 -19.48 -9.00 -17.69
CA ALA A 280 -18.22 -9.33 -17.01
C ALA A 280 -17.95 -10.85 -17.12
N PRO A 281 -17.59 -11.37 -18.31
CA PRO A 281 -17.48 -12.80 -18.58
C PRO A 281 -16.44 -13.56 -17.73
N LYS A 282 -15.45 -12.87 -17.16
CA LYS A 282 -14.41 -13.47 -16.31
C LYS A 282 -14.68 -13.30 -14.82
N LEU A 283 -15.86 -12.82 -14.43
CA LEU A 283 -16.17 -12.56 -13.03
C LEU A 283 -16.29 -13.89 -12.28
N GLU A 284 -15.31 -14.18 -11.43
CA GLU A 284 -15.18 -15.43 -10.69
C GLU A 284 -15.58 -15.29 -9.23
N SER A 285 -15.40 -14.09 -8.65
CA SER A 285 -15.68 -13.85 -7.24
C SER A 285 -16.46 -12.57 -7.04
N ILE A 286 -17.55 -12.69 -6.31
CA ILE A 286 -18.29 -11.57 -5.74
C ILE A 286 -18.12 -11.68 -4.22
N GLY A 287 -17.63 -10.60 -3.60
CA GLY A 287 -17.48 -10.49 -2.15
C GLY A 287 -18.85 -10.39 -1.45
N CYS A 288 -18.85 -10.08 -0.16
CA CYS A 288 -20.06 -10.11 0.65
C CYS A 288 -21.13 -9.13 0.14
N LEU A 289 -22.20 -9.66 -0.43
CA LEU A 289 -23.50 -9.01 -0.40
C LEU A 289 -24.01 -9.22 1.02
N SER A 290 -24.40 -8.16 1.70
CA SER A 290 -25.02 -8.30 3.02
C SER A 290 -26.47 -7.85 2.95
N ASP A 291 -27.32 -8.58 3.65
CA ASP A 291 -28.75 -8.26 3.82
C ASP A 291 -29.03 -7.11 4.80
N GLY A 292 -28.03 -6.26 5.10
CA GLY A 292 -28.25 -5.06 5.92
C GLY A 292 -28.91 -5.34 7.27
N PHE A 293 -28.62 -6.48 7.92
CA PHE A 293 -29.30 -6.96 9.13
C PHE A 293 -29.35 -5.97 10.32
N TYR A 294 -28.60 -4.87 10.27
CA TYR A 294 -28.59 -3.83 11.30
C TYR A 294 -29.37 -2.55 10.96
N ILE A 295 -29.90 -2.39 9.74
CA ILE A 295 -30.71 -1.22 9.35
C ILE A 295 -32.09 -1.69 8.88
N SER A 296 -33.09 -1.44 9.71
CA SER A 296 -34.48 -1.91 9.60
C SER A 296 -35.31 -1.22 8.51
N LYS A 297 -34.79 -1.06 7.29
CA LYS A 297 -35.56 -0.55 6.14
C LYS A 297 -35.38 -1.46 4.95
N GLU A 298 -36.49 -1.98 4.43
CA GLU A 298 -36.55 -2.85 3.24
C GLU A 298 -35.89 -2.22 1.99
N ASP A 299 -35.71 -0.90 1.95
CA ASP A 299 -35.06 -0.16 0.85
C ASP A 299 -33.52 -0.23 0.84
N ASP A 300 -32.88 -0.77 1.88
CA ASP A 300 -31.41 -0.82 2.02
C ASP A 300 -30.84 -2.25 1.89
N LEU A 301 -31.54 -3.16 1.19
CA LEU A 301 -31.05 -4.52 0.90
C LEU A 301 -30.06 -4.53 -0.28
N SER A 302 -29.04 -5.41 -0.19
CA SER A 302 -28.17 -5.69 -1.33
C SER A 302 -28.97 -6.40 -2.41
N ARG A 303 -28.81 -5.98 -3.67
CA ARG A 303 -29.47 -6.63 -4.81
C ARG A 303 -28.45 -6.85 -5.91
N LEU A 304 -28.40 -8.04 -6.48
CA LEU A 304 -27.46 -8.38 -7.55
C LEU A 304 -28.22 -8.77 -8.81
N VAL A 305 -27.90 -8.16 -9.94
CA VAL A 305 -28.54 -8.40 -11.23
C VAL A 305 -27.49 -8.79 -12.25
N PHE A 306 -27.65 -9.93 -12.92
CA PHE A 306 -26.82 -10.38 -14.04
C PHE A 306 -27.63 -10.37 -15.33
N GLY A 307 -27.36 -9.43 -16.23
CA GLY A 307 -28.16 -9.25 -17.44
C GLY A 307 -29.64 -9.04 -17.09
N SER A 308 -30.50 -10.03 -17.37
CA SER A 308 -31.92 -10.04 -17.01
C SER A 308 -32.25 -10.85 -15.74
N THR A 309 -31.29 -11.56 -15.16
CA THR A 309 -31.49 -12.43 -13.99
C THR A 309 -31.22 -11.65 -12.71
N VAL A 310 -32.23 -11.52 -11.86
CA VAL A 310 -32.11 -10.87 -10.55
C VAL A 310 -31.88 -11.93 -9.49
N ILE A 311 -30.80 -11.80 -8.72
CA ILE A 311 -30.50 -12.57 -7.52
C ILE A 311 -30.74 -11.64 -6.32
N GLN A 312 -31.75 -11.96 -5.53
CA GLN A 312 -32.03 -11.33 -4.24
C GLN A 312 -31.76 -12.36 -3.15
N GLU A 313 -30.95 -12.01 -2.15
CA GLU A 313 -30.97 -12.73 -0.88
C GLU A 313 -32.31 -12.43 -0.18
N LYS A 314 -32.82 -13.42 0.56
CA LYS A 314 -34.24 -13.59 0.88
C LYS A 314 -34.45 -13.66 2.38
#